data_AF-A0A328DCL7-F1
#
_entry.id   AF-A0A328DCL7-F1
#
_cell.length_a   1.000
_cell.length_b   1.000
_cell.length_c   1.000
_cell.angle_alpha   90.00
_cell.angle_beta   90.00
_cell.angle_gamma   90.00
#
_symmetry.space_group_name_H-M   'P 1'
#
loop_
_entity.id
_entity.type
_entity.pdbx_description
1 polymer ?
#
loop_
_entity_poly.entity_id
_entity_poly.type
_entity_poly.pdbx_seq_one_letter_code
_entity_poly.pdbx_strand_id
1 'polypeptide(L)'
;MVSSGLGFMYQFLWQLVFLWQLQFLLMVQDGEAYAYLLNVLAPEHCNPATLDVKDPAERANLVLDHAEKMDCKRYLSPKDIVEGSANLNLAFVAQIFHQRNGLSIDNKKISFAEMMTDDELISREERCFRLWINSLGINSYINNLFEDVRNGWVLLEVLDKVSPGSVNWKHATKPPIKMPFRKVENCNQVVRIGKQLKLSLVNVGGNDFVQGNKKLTLAFLWQLMRFNILQLLKNLRSRFQGKEITDTDILHWANRKVKSTGRTSKMESFKDKSLSSGLFFLELLSAVEPRVVNWNLVSKGESGQPKDDIDTHCQHHVLEPSATSE
;
A
#
# COMPACT_ATOMS: atom_id res chain seq x y z
N MET A 1 -30.18 -15.07 1.78
CA MET A 1 -29.52 -15.67 2.97
C MET A 1 -28.11 -16.20 2.66
N VAL A 2 -27.29 -15.53 1.83
CA VAL A 2 -25.92 -16.03 1.49
C VAL A 2 -24.82 -14.96 1.68
N SER A 3 -25.15 -13.73 2.09
CA SER A 3 -24.17 -12.62 2.15
C SER A 3 -23.66 -12.29 3.57
N SER A 4 -23.98 -13.11 4.57
CA SER A 4 -23.51 -12.99 5.96
C SER A 4 -22.21 -13.78 6.24
N GLY A 5 -21.75 -14.60 5.29
CA GLY A 5 -20.58 -15.48 5.49
C GLY A 5 -19.25 -14.75 5.46
N LEU A 6 -19.02 -13.83 4.51
CA LEU A 6 -17.70 -13.21 4.33
C LEU A 6 -17.29 -12.27 5.46
N GLY A 7 -18.20 -11.47 6.01
CA GLY A 7 -17.87 -10.56 7.12
C GLY A 7 -17.56 -11.31 8.43
N PHE A 8 -18.28 -12.41 8.68
CA PHE A 8 -17.94 -13.34 9.76
C PHE A 8 -16.62 -14.05 9.46
N MET A 9 -16.39 -14.47 8.22
CA MET A 9 -15.16 -15.13 7.82
C MET A 9 -13.95 -14.19 7.94
N TYR A 10 -14.05 -12.88 7.69
CA TYR A 10 -12.96 -11.93 7.89
C TYR A 10 -12.69 -11.65 9.37
N GLN A 11 -13.72 -11.52 10.21
CA GLN A 11 -13.54 -11.32 11.65
C GLN A 11 -13.09 -12.61 12.35
N PHE A 12 -13.54 -13.76 11.86
CA PHE A 12 -13.09 -15.10 12.25
C PHE A 12 -11.71 -15.39 11.67
N LEU A 13 -11.34 -14.91 10.48
CA LEU A 13 -9.98 -14.96 9.93
C LEU A 13 -9.04 -14.02 10.67
N TRP A 14 -9.50 -12.86 11.16
CA TRP A 14 -8.66 -11.98 11.98
C TRP A 14 -8.51 -12.50 13.41
N GLN A 15 -9.58 -13.05 14.00
CA GLN A 15 -9.48 -13.80 15.24
C GLN A 15 -8.68 -15.08 15.07
N LEU A 16 -8.78 -15.78 13.94
CA LEU A 16 -7.95 -16.93 13.60
C LEU A 16 -6.54 -16.50 13.26
N VAL A 17 -6.26 -15.33 12.69
CA VAL A 17 -4.89 -14.85 12.41
C VAL A 17 -4.25 -14.32 13.67
N PHE A 18 -5.02 -13.74 14.59
CA PHE A 18 -4.56 -13.30 15.91
C PHE A 18 -4.42 -14.49 16.87
N LEU A 19 -5.37 -15.42 16.88
CA LEU A 19 -5.24 -16.73 17.53
C LEU A 19 -4.18 -17.57 16.85
N TRP A 20 -3.99 -17.50 15.54
CA TRP A 20 -2.90 -18.18 14.84
C TRP A 20 -1.60 -17.48 15.12
N GLN A 21 -1.48 -16.16 15.27
CA GLN A 21 -0.25 -15.51 15.75
C GLN A 21 0.07 -15.93 17.18
N LEU A 22 -0.92 -15.92 18.08
CA LEU A 22 -0.75 -16.31 19.48
C LEU A 22 -0.46 -17.82 19.61
N GLN A 23 -1.11 -18.65 18.80
CA GLN A 23 -0.97 -20.10 18.77
C GLN A 23 0.25 -20.53 17.97
N PHE A 24 0.67 -19.80 16.95
CA PHE A 24 1.92 -19.98 16.22
C PHE A 24 3.12 -19.67 17.12
N LEU A 25 3.05 -18.59 17.89
CA LEU A 25 4.04 -18.29 18.93
C LEU A 25 4.12 -19.40 19.98
N LEU A 26 2.99 -20.00 20.37
CA LEU A 26 2.96 -21.17 21.27
C LEU A 26 3.39 -22.49 20.59
N MET A 27 3.18 -22.64 19.28
CA MET A 27 3.50 -23.87 18.51
C MET A 27 4.93 -23.89 17.95
N VAL A 28 5.65 -22.78 18.03
CA VAL A 28 7.00 -22.64 17.48
C VAL A 28 8.08 -22.67 18.58
N GLN A 29 7.72 -22.40 19.84
CA GLN A 29 8.66 -22.36 20.97
C GLN A 29 9.40 -23.68 21.21
N ASP A 30 8.78 -24.81 20.90
CA ASP A 30 9.42 -26.12 21.03
C ASP A 30 10.23 -26.52 19.78
N GLY A 31 10.11 -25.79 18.67
CA GLY A 31 10.77 -26.09 17.39
C GLY A 31 10.15 -27.28 16.62
N GLU A 32 9.08 -27.92 17.10
CA GLU A 32 8.49 -29.09 16.43
C GLU A 32 7.81 -28.71 15.12
N ALA A 33 7.04 -27.61 15.13
CA ALA A 33 6.38 -27.11 13.92
C ALA A 33 7.39 -26.82 12.80
N TYR A 34 8.58 -26.28 13.14
CA TYR A 34 9.63 -26.06 12.17
C TYR A 34 10.21 -27.36 11.63
N ALA A 35 10.48 -28.34 12.49
CA ALA A 35 11.00 -29.63 12.05
C ALA A 35 10.05 -30.32 11.06
N TYR A 36 8.75 -30.33 11.34
CA TYR A 36 7.75 -30.86 10.40
C TYR A 36 7.68 -30.07 9.10
N LEU A 37 7.66 -28.74 9.16
CA LEU A 37 7.61 -27.87 7.98
C LEU A 37 8.80 -28.10 7.05
N LEU A 38 10.02 -28.10 7.60
CA LEU A 38 11.24 -28.29 6.83
C LEU A 38 11.33 -29.71 6.24
N ASN A 39 10.84 -30.72 6.95
CA ASN A 39 10.75 -32.09 6.43
C ASN A 39 9.78 -32.22 5.24
N VAL A 40 8.70 -31.42 5.21
CA VAL A 40 7.77 -31.38 4.07
C VAL A 40 8.36 -30.62 2.89
N LEU A 41 9.02 -29.48 3.14
CA LEU A 41 9.55 -28.60 2.09
C LEU A 41 10.89 -29.06 1.50
N ALA A 42 11.69 -29.78 2.29
CA ALA A 42 13.01 -30.28 1.92
C ALA A 42 13.27 -31.66 2.55
N PRO A 43 12.50 -32.70 2.16
CA PRO A 43 12.67 -34.05 2.69
C PRO A 43 14.07 -34.61 2.43
N GLU A 44 14.78 -34.14 1.41
CA GLU A 44 16.15 -34.53 1.09
C GLU A 44 17.20 -34.09 2.11
N HIS A 45 16.86 -33.13 2.97
CA HIS A 45 17.74 -32.63 4.05
C HIS A 45 17.27 -33.05 5.44
N CYS A 46 16.21 -33.86 5.50
CA CYS A 46 15.63 -34.38 6.74
C CYS A 46 16.67 -35.12 7.58
N ASN A 47 16.66 -34.85 8.89
CA ASN A 47 17.36 -35.63 9.88
C ASN A 47 16.31 -36.31 10.79
N PRO A 48 16.12 -37.63 10.73
CA PRO A 48 15.13 -38.34 11.55
C PRO A 48 15.27 -38.08 13.05
N ALA A 49 16.46 -37.72 13.53
CA ALA A 49 16.72 -37.43 14.93
C ALA A 49 16.02 -36.15 15.44
N THR A 50 15.61 -35.21 14.57
CA THR A 50 15.09 -33.90 15.00
C THR A 50 13.80 -33.99 15.81
N LEU A 51 12.93 -34.95 15.52
CA LEU A 51 11.65 -35.13 16.22
C LEU A 51 11.79 -35.94 17.52
N ASP A 52 12.86 -36.72 17.65
CA ASP A 52 13.15 -37.51 18.85
C ASP A 52 13.92 -36.71 19.92
N VAL A 53 14.47 -35.54 19.58
CA VAL A 53 15.14 -34.63 20.53
C VAL A 53 14.12 -34.13 21.55
N LYS A 54 14.44 -34.27 22.84
CA LYS A 54 13.58 -33.81 23.96
C LYS A 54 13.86 -32.37 24.37
N ASP A 55 15.07 -31.88 24.16
CA ASP A 55 15.46 -30.52 24.52
C ASP A 55 15.07 -29.53 23.39
N PRO A 56 14.21 -28.53 23.66
CA PRO A 56 13.79 -27.55 22.65
C PRO A 56 14.95 -26.74 22.06
N ALA A 57 16.00 -26.46 22.83
CA ALA A 57 17.13 -25.67 22.34
C ALA A 57 18.01 -26.48 21.38
N GLU A 58 18.27 -27.75 21.69
CA GLU A 58 18.93 -28.68 20.77
C GLU A 58 18.09 -28.88 19.50
N ARG A 59 16.77 -29.02 19.62
CA ARG A 59 15.87 -29.14 18.47
C ARG A 59 15.88 -27.89 17.60
N ALA A 60 15.83 -26.71 18.19
CA ALA A 60 15.92 -25.44 17.50
C ALA A 60 17.26 -25.29 16.76
N ASN A 61 18.37 -25.80 17.31
CA ASN A 61 19.64 -25.82 16.59
C ASN A 61 19.59 -26.70 15.33
N LEU A 62 19.02 -27.90 15.44
CA LEU A 62 18.89 -28.80 14.28
C LEU A 62 17.94 -28.22 13.20
N VAL A 63 16.89 -27.51 13.61
CA VAL A 63 16.00 -26.77 12.72
C VAL A 63 16.77 -25.71 11.93
N LEU A 64 17.63 -24.95 12.59
CA LEU A 64 18.45 -23.93 11.94
C LEU A 64 19.47 -24.56 10.99
N ASP A 65 20.09 -25.67 11.38
CA ASP A 65 21.03 -26.41 10.52
C ASP A 65 20.33 -26.99 9.27
N HIS A 66 19.08 -27.44 9.40
CA HIS A 66 18.27 -27.89 8.25
C HIS A 66 17.90 -26.72 7.35
N ALA A 67 17.47 -25.59 7.91
CA ALA A 67 17.17 -24.40 7.12
C ALA A 67 18.40 -23.88 6.36
N GLU A 68 19.59 -23.95 6.97
CA GLU A 68 20.85 -23.57 6.32
C GLU A 68 21.16 -24.45 5.10
N LYS A 69 20.84 -25.76 5.16
CA LYS A 69 20.94 -26.66 3.99
C LYS A 69 19.97 -26.31 2.86
N MET A 70 18.90 -25.55 3.14
CA MET A 70 17.97 -25.04 2.13
C MET A 70 18.39 -23.66 1.56
N ASP A 71 19.61 -23.19 1.88
CA ASP A 71 20.11 -21.84 1.61
C ASP A 71 19.37 -20.71 2.35
N CYS A 72 18.65 -21.03 3.43
CA CYS A 72 18.15 -19.98 4.33
C CYS A 72 19.32 -19.44 5.16
N LYS A 73 19.72 -18.18 4.90
CA LYS A 73 20.64 -17.40 5.74
C LYS A 73 20.27 -17.47 7.23
N ARG A 74 21.21 -17.93 8.05
CA ARG A 74 21.07 -18.01 9.50
C ARG A 74 21.29 -16.64 10.16
N TYR A 75 20.22 -16.05 10.69
CA TYR A 75 20.30 -14.85 11.55
C TYR A 75 19.66 -15.05 12.94
N LEU A 76 19.10 -16.24 13.17
CA LEU A 76 18.49 -16.62 14.44
C LEU A 76 19.40 -17.53 15.22
N SER A 77 19.36 -17.38 16.54
CA SER A 77 19.90 -18.35 17.47
C SER A 77 18.82 -19.34 17.92
N PRO A 78 19.18 -20.54 18.39
CA PRO A 78 18.23 -21.48 18.98
C PRO A 78 17.40 -20.86 20.11
N LYS A 79 18.02 -19.94 20.87
CA LYS A 79 17.39 -19.22 21.97
C LYS A 79 16.24 -18.33 21.49
N ASP A 80 16.36 -17.68 20.32
CA ASP A 80 15.32 -16.79 19.78
C ASP A 80 14.03 -17.56 19.39
N ILE A 81 14.19 -18.84 19.03
CA ILE A 81 13.08 -19.76 18.75
C ILE A 81 12.43 -20.17 20.06
N VAL A 82 13.22 -20.66 21.02
CA VAL A 82 12.71 -21.17 22.31
C VAL A 82 12.07 -20.08 23.17
N GLU A 83 12.60 -18.86 23.14
CA GLU A 83 12.01 -17.70 23.82
C GLU A 83 10.77 -17.15 23.10
N GLY A 84 10.46 -17.66 21.89
CA GLY A 84 9.27 -17.28 21.15
C GLY A 84 9.27 -15.82 20.70
N SER A 85 10.42 -15.30 20.23
CA SER A 85 10.50 -13.94 19.74
C SER A 85 9.67 -13.75 18.46
N ALA A 86 8.54 -13.04 18.57
CA ALA A 86 7.51 -12.98 17.51
C ALA A 86 8.04 -12.49 16.16
N ASN A 87 8.78 -11.37 16.15
CA ASN A 87 9.28 -10.76 14.92
C ASN A 87 10.35 -11.62 14.25
N LEU A 88 11.22 -12.23 15.07
CA LEU A 88 12.31 -13.08 14.63
C LEU A 88 11.80 -14.39 14.01
N ASN A 89 10.85 -15.06 14.68
CA ASN A 89 10.22 -16.26 14.16
C ASN A 89 9.37 -15.97 12.90
N LEU A 90 8.64 -14.84 12.87
CA LEU A 90 7.88 -14.43 11.67
C LEU A 90 8.81 -14.18 10.48
N ALA A 91 9.93 -13.48 10.69
CA ALA A 91 10.92 -13.27 9.65
C ALA A 91 11.49 -14.60 9.15
N PHE A 92 11.71 -15.58 10.05
CA PHE A 92 12.27 -16.88 9.68
C PHE A 92 11.34 -17.63 8.73
N VAL A 93 10.05 -17.58 9.05
CA VAL A 93 9.01 -18.28 8.29
C VAL A 93 8.81 -17.62 6.94
N ALA A 94 8.85 -16.28 6.91
CA ALA A 94 8.85 -15.53 5.67
C ALA A 94 10.05 -15.91 4.79
N GLN A 95 11.23 -16.13 5.37
CA GLN A 95 12.41 -16.56 4.64
C GLN A 95 12.27 -17.98 4.09
N ILE A 96 11.82 -18.93 4.92
CA ILE A 96 11.54 -20.31 4.49
C ILE A 96 10.55 -20.29 3.32
N PHE A 97 9.48 -19.50 3.41
CA PHE A 97 8.48 -19.37 2.36
C PHE A 97 9.05 -18.77 1.06
N HIS A 98 9.88 -17.72 1.15
CA HIS A 98 10.53 -17.13 -0.03
C HIS A 98 11.46 -18.12 -0.72
N GLN A 99 12.18 -18.94 0.05
CA GLN A 99 13.13 -19.89 -0.47
C GLN A 99 12.43 -21.13 -1.06
N ARG A 100 11.43 -21.66 -0.36
CA ARG A 100 10.64 -22.82 -0.77
C ARG A 100 9.21 -22.72 -0.24
N ASN A 101 8.27 -22.32 -1.10
CA ASN A 101 6.86 -22.22 -0.74
C ASN A 101 6.08 -23.54 -0.82
N GLY A 102 6.67 -24.60 -1.41
CA GLY A 102 6.04 -25.92 -1.54
C GLY A 102 4.80 -25.95 -2.45
N LEU A 103 4.56 -24.91 -3.24
CA LEU A 103 3.41 -24.83 -4.14
C LEU A 103 3.76 -25.48 -5.48
N SER A 104 3.05 -26.56 -5.82
CA SER A 104 3.11 -27.13 -7.17
C SER A 104 2.44 -26.17 -8.15
N ILE A 105 3.17 -25.73 -9.18
CA ILE A 105 2.57 -25.06 -10.32
C ILE A 105 1.81 -26.14 -11.10
N ASP A 106 0.56 -26.39 -10.74
CA ASP A 106 -0.34 -27.13 -11.62
C ASP A 106 -0.47 -26.30 -12.90
N ASN A 107 0.28 -26.69 -13.93
CA ASN A 107 0.27 -26.14 -15.28
C ASN A 107 -1.08 -26.38 -16.01
N LYS A 108 -2.20 -26.45 -15.29
CA LYS A 108 -3.48 -26.06 -15.86
C LYS A 108 -3.33 -24.58 -16.16
N LYS A 109 -3.00 -24.28 -17.42
CA LYS A 109 -3.08 -22.97 -18.05
C LYS A 109 -4.47 -22.38 -17.80
N ILE A 110 -4.71 -21.83 -16.62
CA ILE A 110 -5.54 -20.65 -16.48
C ILE A 110 -4.74 -19.62 -17.25
N SER A 111 -5.21 -19.27 -18.45
CA SER A 111 -4.42 -18.38 -19.29
C SER A 111 -4.22 -17.09 -18.50
N PHE A 112 -2.98 -16.62 -18.38
CA PHE A 112 -2.68 -15.33 -17.76
C PHE A 112 -3.54 -14.19 -18.35
N ALA A 113 -3.98 -14.36 -19.60
CA ALA A 113 -4.90 -13.47 -20.32
C ALA A 113 -6.36 -13.53 -19.83
N GLU A 114 -6.82 -14.60 -19.16
CA GLU A 114 -8.18 -14.68 -18.59
C GLU A 114 -8.31 -13.93 -17.25
N MET A 115 -7.20 -13.62 -16.57
CA MET A 115 -7.19 -12.78 -15.36
C MET A 115 -7.00 -11.28 -15.65
N MET A 116 -6.57 -10.90 -16.85
CA MET A 116 -5.98 -9.58 -17.11
C MET A 116 -6.60 -8.89 -18.31
N THR A 117 -7.71 -8.15 -18.12
CA THR A 117 -8.05 -7.07 -19.07
C THR A 117 -8.64 -5.78 -18.48
N ASP A 118 -8.96 -5.70 -17.18
CA ASP A 118 -9.36 -4.43 -16.51
C ASP A 118 -8.66 -4.17 -15.15
N ASP A 119 -7.95 -5.15 -14.57
CA ASP A 119 -7.49 -5.10 -13.18
C ASP A 119 -6.17 -4.34 -12.94
N GLU A 120 -5.26 -4.19 -13.91
CA GLU A 120 -3.96 -3.54 -13.64
C GLU A 120 -4.10 -2.04 -13.32
N LEU A 121 -4.91 -1.31 -14.10
CA LEU A 121 -5.16 0.11 -13.85
C LEU A 121 -5.92 0.31 -12.54
N ILE A 122 -6.95 -0.51 -12.30
CA ILE A 122 -7.73 -0.49 -11.06
C ILE A 122 -6.84 -0.79 -9.86
N SER A 123 -5.93 -1.76 -9.97
CA SER A 123 -4.95 -2.12 -8.93
C SER A 123 -3.97 -1.00 -8.65
N ARG A 124 -3.47 -0.32 -9.70
CA ARG A 124 -2.58 0.83 -9.54
C ARG A 124 -3.28 2.02 -8.88
N GLU A 125 -4.50 2.33 -9.31
CA GLU A 125 -5.30 3.41 -8.73
C GLU A 125 -5.74 3.10 -7.29
N GLU A 126 -6.14 1.85 -7.01
CA GLU A 126 -6.41 1.34 -5.65
C GLU A 126 -5.22 1.63 -4.74
N ARG A 127 -4.03 1.20 -5.16
CA ARG A 127 -2.80 1.39 -4.38
C ARG A 127 -2.49 2.86 -4.18
N CYS A 128 -2.62 3.68 -5.23
CA CYS A 128 -2.40 5.12 -5.18
C CYS A 128 -3.30 5.79 -4.14
N PHE A 129 -4.62 5.55 -4.21
CA PHE A 129 -5.57 6.17 -3.28
C PHE A 129 -5.45 5.61 -1.87
N ARG A 130 -5.17 4.31 -1.71
CA ARG A 130 -4.92 3.71 -0.40
C ARG A 130 -3.71 4.34 0.29
N LEU A 131 -2.59 4.48 -0.41
CA LEU A 131 -1.40 5.14 0.13
C LEU A 131 -1.64 6.63 0.42
N TRP A 132 -2.37 7.32 -0.46
CA TRP A 132 -2.75 8.72 -0.22
C TRP A 132 -3.60 8.87 1.04
N ILE A 133 -4.65 8.06 1.21
CA ILE A 133 -5.49 8.16 2.41
C ILE A 133 -4.70 7.84 3.68
N ASN A 134 -3.89 6.78 3.66
CA ASN A 134 -3.06 6.42 4.81
C ASN A 134 -2.01 7.49 5.16
N SER A 135 -1.64 8.38 4.23
CA SER A 135 -0.73 9.50 4.50
C SER A 135 -1.41 10.78 5.04
N LEU A 136 -2.74 10.85 5.05
CA LEU A 136 -3.49 12.01 5.57
C LEU A 136 -3.55 12.09 7.10
N GLY A 137 -3.05 11.07 7.81
CA GLY A 137 -3.11 10.99 9.27
C GLY A 137 -4.56 10.89 9.80
N ILE A 138 -5.41 10.14 9.11
CA ILE A 138 -6.73 9.71 9.63
C ILE A 138 -6.55 8.62 10.69
N ASN A 139 -7.59 8.31 11.48
CA ASN A 139 -7.47 7.32 12.54
C ASN A 139 -7.58 5.87 12.02
N SER A 140 -8.29 5.69 10.90
CA SER A 140 -8.46 4.38 10.27
C SER A 140 -7.27 4.05 9.35
N TYR A 141 -6.90 2.77 9.27
CA TYR A 141 -5.89 2.29 8.33
C TYR A 141 -6.56 1.46 7.24
N ILE A 142 -6.25 1.76 5.97
CA ILE A 142 -6.82 1.07 4.81
C ILE A 142 -5.87 -0.03 4.35
N ASN A 143 -6.38 -1.26 4.31
CA ASN A 143 -5.70 -2.43 3.75
C ASN A 143 -6.24 -2.76 2.36
N ASN A 144 -7.56 -2.67 2.17
CA ASN A 144 -8.23 -2.88 0.90
C ASN A 144 -9.23 -1.73 0.68
N LEU A 145 -8.89 -0.82 -0.23
CA LEU A 145 -9.68 0.37 -0.48
C LEU A 145 -11.15 0.06 -0.76
N PHE A 146 -11.43 -0.95 -1.58
CA PHE A 146 -12.80 -1.23 -2.05
C PHE A 146 -13.70 -1.85 -0.98
N GLU A 147 -13.12 -2.46 0.06
CA GLU A 147 -13.88 -3.01 1.18
C GLU A 147 -13.97 -2.04 2.36
N ASP A 148 -12.85 -1.41 2.71
CA ASP A 148 -12.74 -0.61 3.93
C ASP A 148 -13.58 0.68 3.87
N VAL A 149 -13.83 1.21 2.67
CA VAL A 149 -14.61 2.45 2.47
C VAL A 149 -16.13 2.23 2.40
N ARG A 150 -16.61 0.99 2.30
CA ARG A 150 -18.02 0.68 2.01
C ARG A 150 -19.01 1.12 3.10
N ASN A 151 -18.52 1.25 4.33
CA ASN A 151 -19.34 1.71 5.45
C ASN A 151 -19.40 3.26 5.56
N GLY A 152 -18.69 3.97 4.68
CA GLY A 152 -18.64 5.42 4.58
C GLY A 152 -17.78 6.12 5.65
N TRP A 153 -17.35 5.43 6.71
CA TRP A 153 -16.62 6.05 7.82
C TRP A 153 -15.29 6.66 7.38
N VAL A 154 -14.48 5.87 6.67
CA VAL A 154 -13.18 6.30 6.17
C VAL A 154 -13.33 7.51 5.24
N LEU A 155 -14.33 7.50 4.35
CA LEU A 155 -14.59 8.61 3.43
C LEU A 155 -14.99 9.89 4.19
N LEU A 156 -15.71 9.78 5.31
CA LEU A 156 -15.99 10.91 6.19
C LEU A 156 -14.71 11.42 6.87
N GLU A 157 -13.85 10.54 7.39
CA GLU A 157 -12.55 10.97 7.96
C GLU A 157 -11.70 11.73 6.94
N VAL A 158 -11.62 11.23 5.70
CA VAL A 158 -10.89 11.90 4.62
C VAL A 158 -11.53 13.25 4.28
N LEU A 159 -12.86 13.34 4.19
CA LEU A 159 -13.55 14.61 3.94
C LEU A 159 -13.28 15.64 5.03
N ASP A 160 -13.25 15.24 6.30
CA ASP A 160 -12.95 16.16 7.41
C ASP A 160 -11.48 16.57 7.46
N LYS A 161 -10.55 15.72 6.98
CA LYS A 161 -9.15 16.13 6.79
C LYS A 161 -8.98 17.11 5.63
N VAL A 162 -9.64 16.85 4.52
CA VAL A 162 -9.52 17.64 3.28
C VAL A 162 -10.27 18.96 3.39
N SER A 163 -11.40 18.98 4.09
CA SER A 163 -12.24 20.15 4.34
C SER A 163 -12.71 20.14 5.80
N PRO A 164 -11.89 20.65 6.74
CA PRO A 164 -12.20 20.64 8.18
C PRO A 164 -13.56 21.23 8.51
N GLY A 165 -14.35 20.53 9.33
CA GLY A 165 -15.69 20.94 9.75
C GLY A 165 -16.78 20.64 8.73
N SER A 166 -16.47 19.96 7.62
CA SER A 166 -17.46 19.55 6.63
C SER A 166 -18.34 18.38 7.11
N VAL A 167 -17.84 17.58 8.06
CA VAL A 167 -18.54 16.40 8.57
C VAL A 167 -19.30 16.73 9.85
N ASN A 168 -20.62 16.52 9.82
CA ASN A 168 -21.42 16.44 11.03
C ASN A 168 -21.31 15.04 11.65
N TRP A 169 -20.40 14.89 12.61
CA TRP A 169 -20.15 13.63 13.31
C TRP A 169 -21.33 13.13 14.16
N LYS A 170 -22.31 13.99 14.50
CA LYS A 170 -23.53 13.58 15.23
C LYS A 170 -24.46 12.70 14.39
N HIS A 171 -24.36 12.79 13.06
CA HIS A 171 -25.12 11.97 12.12
C HIS A 171 -24.29 10.84 11.49
N ALA A 172 -23.03 10.68 11.92
CA ALA A 172 -22.15 9.62 11.47
C ALA A 172 -22.15 8.46 12.47
N THR A 173 -22.18 7.22 11.97
CA THR A 173 -22.10 6.02 12.80
C THR A 173 -20.70 5.41 12.70
N LYS A 174 -19.99 5.35 13.83
CA LYS A 174 -18.65 4.74 13.91
C LYS A 174 -18.71 3.21 13.78
N PRO A 175 -17.78 2.57 13.04
CA PRO A 175 -17.65 1.11 13.02
C PRO A 175 -17.36 0.51 14.41
N PRO A 176 -17.75 -0.77 14.66
CA PRO A 176 -18.40 -1.70 13.74
C PRO A 176 -19.91 -1.41 13.54
N ILE A 177 -20.35 -1.35 12.27
CA ILE A 177 -21.75 -1.03 11.92
C ILE A 177 -22.53 -2.32 11.63
N LYS A 178 -23.45 -2.69 12.54
CA LYS A 178 -24.32 -3.87 12.38
C LYS A 178 -25.50 -3.61 11.44
N MET A 179 -26.12 -2.43 11.55
CA MET A 179 -27.35 -2.11 10.81
C MET A 179 -27.01 -1.56 9.41
N PRO A 180 -27.46 -2.20 8.30
CA PRO A 180 -27.10 -1.77 6.95
C PRO A 180 -27.46 -0.32 6.61
N PHE A 181 -28.61 0.17 7.11
CA PHE A 181 -29.06 1.54 6.83
C PHE A 181 -28.10 2.60 7.39
N ARG A 182 -27.37 2.32 8.48
CA ARG A 182 -26.35 3.22 9.05
C ARG A 182 -25.15 3.40 8.12
N LYS A 183 -24.79 2.37 7.35
CA LYS A 183 -23.76 2.49 6.30
C LYS A 183 -24.24 3.44 5.19
N VAL A 184 -25.51 3.30 4.80
CA VAL A 184 -26.13 4.15 3.79
C VAL A 184 -26.22 5.60 4.27
N GLU A 185 -26.56 5.84 5.54
CA GLU A 185 -26.56 7.19 6.15
C GLU A 185 -25.18 7.86 6.07
N ASN A 186 -24.11 7.15 6.46
CA ASN A 186 -22.74 7.64 6.33
C ASN A 186 -22.41 7.99 4.88
N CYS A 187 -22.65 7.06 3.94
CA CYS A 187 -22.33 7.28 2.52
C CYS A 187 -23.21 8.38 1.88
N ASN A 188 -24.45 8.57 2.33
CA ASN A 188 -25.29 9.69 1.90
C ASN A 188 -24.72 11.03 2.36
N GLN A 189 -24.18 11.08 3.59
CA GLN A 189 -23.46 12.26 4.06
C GLN A 189 -22.20 12.54 3.23
N VAL A 190 -21.43 11.50 2.86
CA VAL A 190 -20.28 11.63 1.95
C VAL A 190 -20.69 12.27 0.62
N VAL A 191 -21.74 11.77 -0.02
CA VAL A 191 -22.26 12.32 -1.29
C VAL A 191 -22.73 13.76 -1.13
N ARG A 192 -23.46 14.06 -0.05
CA ARG A 192 -23.96 15.41 0.25
C ARG A 192 -22.80 16.41 0.39
N ILE A 193 -21.77 16.06 1.15
CA ILE A 193 -20.58 16.91 1.33
C ILE A 193 -19.85 17.05 0.01
N GLY A 194 -19.65 15.96 -0.75
CA GLY A 194 -19.03 16.03 -2.07
C GLY A 194 -19.75 16.99 -3.03
N LYS A 195 -21.08 17.00 -3.04
CA LYS A 195 -21.88 17.97 -3.81
C LYS A 195 -21.71 19.41 -3.31
N GLN A 196 -21.61 19.62 -2.01
CA GLN A 196 -21.32 20.94 -1.41
C GLN A 196 -19.93 21.46 -1.81
N LEU A 197 -18.94 20.56 -1.89
CA LEU A 197 -17.59 20.83 -2.40
C LEU A 197 -17.52 20.94 -3.94
N LYS A 198 -18.67 20.94 -4.63
CA LYS A 198 -18.81 21.06 -6.09
C LYS A 198 -18.14 19.92 -6.87
N LEU A 199 -18.01 18.74 -6.26
CA LEU A 199 -17.59 17.53 -6.97
C LEU A 199 -18.72 17.07 -7.90
N SER A 200 -18.33 16.54 -9.07
CA SER A 200 -19.26 15.96 -10.04
C SER A 200 -19.73 14.59 -9.58
N LEU A 201 -20.91 14.57 -8.95
CA LEU A 201 -21.58 13.39 -8.41
C LEU A 201 -22.98 13.21 -9.01
N VAL A 202 -23.06 13.32 -10.34
CA VAL A 202 -24.30 13.11 -11.10
C VAL A 202 -24.68 11.64 -11.02
N ASN A 203 -25.92 11.35 -10.60
CA ASN A 203 -26.43 9.98 -10.43
C ASN A 203 -25.62 9.10 -9.46
N VAL A 204 -24.86 9.69 -8.54
CA VAL A 204 -24.17 8.96 -7.46
C VAL A 204 -24.96 9.10 -6.16
N GLY A 205 -25.26 7.97 -5.53
CA GLY A 205 -25.92 7.86 -4.23
C GLY A 205 -25.06 7.14 -3.18
N GLY A 206 -25.45 7.22 -1.91
CA GLY A 206 -24.71 6.54 -0.84
C GLY A 206 -24.66 5.02 -1.01
N ASN A 207 -25.70 4.44 -1.61
CA ASN A 207 -25.79 3.00 -1.84
C ASN A 207 -24.72 2.48 -2.82
N ASP A 208 -24.23 3.29 -3.75
CA ASP A 208 -23.17 2.92 -4.68
C ASP A 208 -21.87 2.55 -3.94
N PHE A 209 -21.54 3.31 -2.88
CA PHE A 209 -20.38 3.03 -2.03
C PHE A 209 -20.62 1.80 -1.17
N VAL A 210 -21.82 1.63 -0.61
CA VAL A 210 -22.16 0.44 0.19
C VAL A 210 -22.07 -0.84 -0.64
N GLN A 211 -22.49 -0.78 -1.91
CA GLN A 211 -22.39 -1.89 -2.86
C GLN A 211 -20.95 -2.14 -3.35
N GLY A 212 -20.00 -1.26 -3.05
CA GLY A 212 -18.61 -1.42 -3.47
C GLY A 212 -18.38 -1.12 -4.94
N ASN A 213 -19.11 -0.14 -5.51
CA ASN A 213 -18.91 0.28 -6.89
C ASN A 213 -17.50 0.88 -7.06
N LYS A 214 -16.56 0.07 -7.57
CA LYS A 214 -15.14 0.43 -7.71
C LYS A 214 -14.96 1.71 -8.54
N LYS A 215 -15.64 1.81 -9.69
CA LYS A 215 -15.53 2.95 -10.60
C LYS A 215 -15.97 4.26 -9.95
N LEU A 216 -17.11 4.26 -9.25
CA LEU A 216 -17.60 5.45 -8.55
C LEU A 216 -16.74 5.81 -7.35
N THR A 217 -16.20 4.81 -6.66
CA THR A 217 -15.26 5.01 -5.55
C THR A 217 -13.98 5.69 -6.03
N LEU A 218 -13.35 5.18 -7.09
CA LEU A 218 -12.14 5.78 -7.68
C LEU A 218 -12.41 7.18 -8.22
N ALA A 219 -13.54 7.38 -8.92
CA ALA A 219 -13.92 8.70 -9.42
C ALA A 219 -14.15 9.73 -8.30
N PHE A 220 -14.73 9.31 -7.17
CA PHE A 220 -14.89 10.17 -6.00
C PHE A 220 -13.54 10.53 -5.38
N LEU A 221 -12.68 9.54 -5.17
CA LEU A 221 -11.36 9.73 -4.55
C LEU A 221 -10.43 10.58 -5.42
N TRP A 222 -10.45 10.39 -6.74
CA TRP A 222 -9.73 11.24 -7.68
C TRP A 222 -10.14 12.70 -7.55
N GLN A 223 -11.45 12.97 -7.54
CA GLN A 223 -11.97 14.33 -7.37
C GLN A 223 -11.58 14.94 -6.02
N LEU A 224 -11.57 14.13 -4.95
CA LEU A 224 -11.22 14.59 -3.62
C LEU A 224 -9.72 14.88 -3.46
N MET A 225 -8.85 14.02 -4.00
CA MET A 225 -7.40 14.25 -4.06
C MET A 225 -7.07 15.50 -4.86
N ARG A 226 -7.73 15.67 -6.02
CA ARG A 226 -7.63 16.87 -6.84
C ARG A 226 -8.05 18.12 -6.07
N PHE A 227 -9.20 18.08 -5.40
CA PHE A 227 -9.68 19.18 -4.57
C PHE A 227 -8.68 19.53 -3.46
N ASN A 228 -8.13 18.52 -2.78
CA ASN A 228 -7.13 18.72 -1.72
C ASN A 228 -5.90 19.49 -2.21
N ILE A 229 -5.32 19.08 -3.35
CA ILE A 229 -4.15 19.78 -3.93
C ILE A 229 -4.50 21.23 -4.29
N LEU A 230 -5.68 21.48 -4.88
CA LEU A 230 -6.09 22.83 -5.22
C LEU A 230 -6.30 23.72 -3.98
N GLN A 231 -6.83 23.17 -2.88
CA GLN A 231 -6.93 23.91 -1.61
C GLN A 231 -5.56 24.22 -1.02
N LEU A 232 -4.62 23.26 -1.04
CA LEU A 232 -3.26 23.49 -0.57
C LEU A 232 -2.57 24.61 -1.37
N LEU A 233 -2.67 24.57 -2.70
CA LEU A 233 -2.11 25.61 -3.57
C LEU A 233 -2.77 26.98 -3.33
N LYS A 234 -4.08 27.01 -3.06
CA LYS A 234 -4.82 28.23 -2.72
C LYS A 234 -4.32 28.84 -1.41
N ASN A 235 -4.13 28.01 -0.38
CA ASN A 235 -3.69 28.45 0.94
C ASN A 235 -2.25 29.01 0.94
N LEU A 236 -1.37 28.47 0.09
CA LEU A 236 0.01 28.93 -0.02
C LEU A 236 0.15 30.30 -0.69
N ARG A 237 -0.88 30.78 -1.40
CA ARG A 237 -0.75 31.95 -2.27
C ARG A 237 -1.51 33.17 -1.73
N SER A 238 -0.88 33.93 -0.84
CA SER A 238 -1.39 35.22 -0.33
C SER A 238 -1.58 36.30 -1.41
N ARG A 239 -0.95 36.15 -2.59
CA ARG A 239 -0.93 37.17 -3.66
C ARG A 239 -2.00 37.02 -4.75
N PHE A 240 -2.80 35.96 -4.76
CA PHE A 240 -3.92 35.85 -5.71
C PHE A 240 -5.18 36.30 -5.00
N GLN A 241 -5.71 37.44 -5.42
CA GLN A 241 -6.94 38.07 -4.94
C GLN A 241 -8.16 37.17 -5.21
N GLY A 242 -8.35 36.12 -4.41
CA GLY A 242 -9.55 35.28 -4.43
C GLY A 242 -9.79 34.43 -5.69
N LYS A 243 -8.89 34.45 -6.69
CA LYS A 243 -9.07 33.66 -7.92
C LYS A 243 -8.78 32.17 -7.67
N GLU A 244 -9.70 31.31 -8.08
CA GLU A 244 -9.52 29.85 -8.02
C GLU A 244 -8.33 29.41 -8.89
N ILE A 245 -7.54 28.48 -8.37
CA ILE A 245 -6.42 27.87 -9.09
C ILE A 245 -6.97 26.78 -10.00
N THR A 246 -6.62 26.85 -11.28
CA THR A 246 -7.01 25.87 -12.30
C THR A 246 -5.81 25.06 -12.77
N ASP A 247 -6.05 23.95 -13.48
CA ASP A 247 -4.99 23.13 -14.09
C ASP A 247 -4.11 23.94 -15.03
N THR A 248 -4.75 24.86 -15.74
CA THR A 248 -4.09 25.82 -16.62
C THR A 248 -3.10 26.67 -15.83
N ASP A 249 -3.41 27.10 -14.62
CA ASP A 249 -2.49 27.89 -13.80
C ASP A 249 -1.26 27.08 -13.36
N ILE A 250 -1.44 25.80 -13.03
CA ILE A 250 -0.36 24.87 -12.68
C ILE A 250 0.55 24.64 -13.89
N LEU A 251 -0.05 24.39 -15.05
CA LEU A 251 0.68 24.19 -16.30
C LEU A 251 1.52 25.41 -16.68
N HIS A 252 0.91 26.60 -16.63
CA HIS A 252 1.63 27.84 -16.93
C HIS A 252 2.74 28.11 -15.91
N TRP A 253 2.52 27.79 -14.63
CA TRP A 253 3.57 27.92 -13.62
C TRP A 253 4.77 27.01 -13.94
N ALA A 254 4.53 25.75 -14.24
CA ALA A 254 5.59 24.79 -14.54
C ALA A 254 6.40 25.22 -15.77
N ASN A 255 5.73 25.57 -16.88
CA ASN A 255 6.41 26.06 -18.08
C ASN A 255 7.20 27.35 -17.84
N ARG A 256 6.66 28.31 -17.08
CA ARG A 256 7.39 29.55 -16.72
C ARG A 256 8.62 29.25 -15.86
N LYS A 257 8.51 28.30 -14.92
CA LYS A 257 9.59 27.93 -14.01
C LYS A 257 10.75 27.28 -14.76
N VAL A 258 10.47 26.33 -15.66
CA VAL A 258 11.48 25.73 -16.55
C VAL A 258 12.13 26.81 -17.42
N LYS A 259 11.33 27.65 -18.09
CA LYS A 259 11.82 28.73 -18.96
C LYS A 259 12.75 29.72 -18.24
N SER A 260 12.53 30.01 -16.95
CA SER A 260 13.39 30.92 -16.18
C SER A 260 14.83 30.46 -16.00
N THR A 261 15.11 29.17 -16.24
CA THR A 261 16.46 28.58 -16.19
C THR A 261 17.14 28.51 -17.56
N GLY A 262 16.54 29.09 -18.60
CA GLY A 262 17.06 29.06 -19.97
C GLY A 262 16.76 27.76 -20.73
N ARG A 263 16.05 26.80 -20.12
CA ARG A 263 15.60 25.56 -20.76
C ARG A 263 14.43 25.83 -21.71
N THR A 264 14.36 25.05 -22.79
CA THR A 264 13.37 25.22 -23.88
C THR A 264 12.21 24.23 -23.79
N SER A 265 12.31 23.20 -22.96
CA SER A 265 11.24 22.21 -22.79
C SER A 265 9.96 22.87 -22.28
N LYS A 266 8.84 22.47 -22.86
CA LYS A 266 7.51 22.93 -22.49
C LYS A 266 6.53 21.77 -22.61
N MET A 267 5.45 21.81 -21.84
CA MET A 267 4.30 20.93 -22.01
C MET A 267 3.07 21.72 -22.42
N GLU A 268 2.30 21.22 -23.39
CA GLU A 268 1.06 21.86 -23.83
C GLU A 268 -0.15 21.39 -23.00
N SER A 269 -0.06 20.18 -22.42
CA SER A 269 -1.03 19.64 -21.47
C SER A 269 -0.37 18.59 -20.57
N PHE A 270 -1.02 18.22 -19.47
CA PHE A 270 -0.61 17.08 -18.64
C PHE A 270 -0.76 15.71 -19.33
N LYS A 271 -1.25 15.68 -20.57
CA LYS A 271 -1.40 14.48 -21.41
C LYS A 271 -0.37 14.42 -22.55
N ASP A 272 0.56 15.38 -22.60
CA ASP A 272 1.56 15.44 -23.66
C ASP A 272 2.49 14.21 -23.62
N LYS A 273 2.69 13.58 -24.78
CA LYS A 273 3.53 12.39 -24.92
C LYS A 273 5.00 12.69 -24.61
N SER A 274 5.44 13.94 -24.81
CA SER A 274 6.81 14.37 -24.50
C SER A 274 7.18 14.15 -23.01
N LEU A 275 6.20 14.16 -22.11
CA LEU A 275 6.36 13.94 -20.67
C LEU A 275 6.85 12.52 -20.34
N SER A 276 6.65 11.55 -21.23
CA SER A 276 7.09 10.17 -21.03
C SER A 276 8.61 10.02 -20.89
N SER A 277 9.39 10.97 -21.43
CA SER A 277 10.85 11.00 -21.29
C SER A 277 11.32 11.35 -19.88
N GLY A 278 10.46 11.92 -19.03
CA GLY A 278 10.80 12.41 -17.70
C GLY A 278 11.65 13.70 -17.67
N LEU A 279 12.22 14.11 -18.80
CA LEU A 279 13.15 15.24 -18.90
C LEU A 279 12.52 16.56 -18.43
N PHE A 280 11.28 16.84 -18.83
CA PHE A 280 10.58 18.05 -18.39
C PHE A 280 10.45 18.13 -16.86
N PHE A 281 10.19 16.99 -16.19
CA PHE A 281 10.08 16.95 -14.74
C PHE A 281 11.44 17.13 -14.06
N LEU A 282 12.52 16.56 -14.60
CA LEU A 282 13.88 16.76 -14.09
C LEU A 282 14.33 18.22 -14.25
N GLU A 283 14.01 18.86 -15.38
CA GLU A 283 14.26 20.29 -15.58
C GLU A 283 13.44 21.15 -14.63
N LEU A 284 12.17 20.81 -14.40
CA LEU A 284 11.32 21.50 -13.44
C LEU A 284 11.85 21.35 -12.01
N LEU A 285 12.27 20.15 -11.60
CA LEU A 285 12.87 19.90 -10.29
C LEU A 285 14.16 20.69 -10.10
N SER A 286 15.07 20.64 -11.09
CA SER A 286 16.30 21.42 -11.07
C SER A 286 16.03 22.93 -11.06
N ALA A 287 14.94 23.39 -11.66
CA ALA A 287 14.54 24.79 -11.61
C ALA A 287 13.98 25.20 -10.24
N VAL A 288 13.38 24.28 -9.49
CA VAL A 288 12.88 24.50 -8.12
C VAL A 288 14.03 24.46 -7.12
N GLU A 289 14.83 23.41 -7.14
CA GLU A 289 16.01 23.22 -6.30
C GLU A 289 17.13 22.56 -7.14
N PRO A 290 18.14 23.31 -7.58
CA PRO A 290 19.19 22.77 -8.45
C PRO A 290 19.98 21.62 -7.85
N ARG A 291 20.10 21.55 -6.51
CA ARG A 291 20.96 20.58 -5.83
C ARG A 291 20.42 19.15 -5.83
N VAL A 292 19.13 18.94 -6.12
CA VAL A 292 18.51 17.60 -6.07
C VAL A 292 18.62 16.83 -7.39
N VAL A 293 19.10 17.45 -8.48
CA VAL A 293 19.23 16.78 -9.78
C VAL A 293 20.69 16.64 -10.18
N ASN A 294 21.18 15.40 -10.18
CA ASN A 294 22.47 15.06 -10.76
C ASN A 294 22.31 14.67 -12.24
N TRP A 295 22.66 15.59 -13.14
CA TRP A 295 22.54 15.40 -14.58
C TRP A 295 23.38 14.27 -15.15
N ASN A 296 24.42 13.82 -14.43
CA ASN A 296 25.23 12.67 -14.87
C ASN A 296 24.46 11.34 -14.78
N LEU A 297 23.39 11.28 -13.99
CA LEU A 297 22.51 10.11 -13.87
C LEU A 297 21.32 10.15 -14.83
N VAL A 298 21.14 11.26 -15.56
CA VAL A 298 19.97 11.46 -16.41
C VAL A 298 20.19 10.84 -17.78
N SER A 299 19.30 9.91 -18.16
CA SER A 299 19.28 9.31 -19.50
C SER A 299 18.42 10.13 -20.47
N LYS A 300 18.51 9.83 -21.78
CA LYS A 300 17.78 10.55 -22.83
C LYS A 300 16.28 10.25 -22.88
N GLY A 301 15.80 9.25 -22.12
CA GLY A 301 14.39 8.85 -22.13
C GLY A 301 13.93 8.18 -23.43
N GLU A 302 14.86 7.65 -24.23
CA GLU A 302 14.58 6.85 -25.43
C GLU A 302 14.50 5.36 -25.04
N SER A 303 13.54 4.62 -25.63
CA SER A 303 13.31 3.21 -25.35
C SER A 303 14.45 2.34 -25.87
N GLY A 304 15.46 2.11 -25.04
CA GLY A 304 16.59 1.24 -25.37
C GLY A 304 17.45 0.78 -24.19
N GLN A 305 17.10 1.11 -22.95
CA GLN A 305 17.81 0.59 -21.78
C GLN A 305 16.91 -0.40 -21.03
N PRO A 306 17.41 -1.60 -20.65
CA PRO A 306 16.67 -2.57 -19.86
C PRO A 306 16.15 -1.92 -18.59
N LYS A 307 14.89 -2.17 -18.25
CA LYS A 307 14.21 -1.62 -17.07
C LYS A 307 14.64 -2.28 -15.75
N ASP A 308 15.73 -3.04 -15.74
CA ASP A 308 16.01 -4.02 -14.68
C ASP A 308 16.88 -3.50 -13.53
N ASP A 309 17.41 -2.27 -13.60
CA ASP A 309 18.44 -1.82 -12.62
C ASP A 309 18.01 -0.69 -11.66
N ILE A 310 16.76 -0.21 -11.67
CA ILE A 310 16.36 0.94 -10.82
C ILE A 310 15.79 0.50 -9.46
N ASP A 311 15.21 -0.71 -9.35
CA ASP A 311 14.61 -1.17 -8.09
C ASP A 311 15.64 -1.59 -7.03
N THR A 312 16.90 -1.85 -7.42
CA THR A 312 17.95 -2.35 -6.52
C THR A 312 18.67 -1.25 -5.74
N HIS A 313 18.65 0.01 -6.20
CA HIS A 313 19.48 1.07 -5.60
C HIS A 313 18.76 1.90 -4.52
N CYS A 314 17.43 1.97 -4.53
CA CYS A 314 16.66 2.72 -3.53
C CYS A 314 16.45 1.96 -2.21
N GLN A 315 16.76 0.66 -2.14
CA GLN A 315 16.58 -0.14 -0.91
C GLN A 315 17.74 -0.02 0.09
N HIS A 316 18.91 0.50 -0.32
CA HIS A 316 20.11 0.47 0.51
C HIS A 316 20.37 1.70 1.40
N HIS A 317 19.55 2.76 1.34
CA HIS A 317 19.85 4.02 2.04
C HIS A 317 18.91 4.43 3.18
N VAL A 318 18.01 3.57 3.65
CA VAL A 318 17.04 3.93 4.72
C VAL A 318 17.41 3.33 6.09
N LEU A 319 18.47 2.52 6.21
CA LEU A 319 18.85 1.91 7.50
C LEU A 319 20.35 2.03 7.78
N GLU A 320 20.82 3.25 8.04
CA GLU A 320 21.98 3.43 8.93
C GLU A 320 21.61 4.45 10.02
N PRO A 321 21.47 4.01 11.29
CA PRO A 321 21.45 4.95 12.41
C PRO A 321 22.85 5.54 12.55
N SER A 322 22.92 6.87 12.45
CA SER A 322 24.10 7.66 12.76
C SER A 322 24.52 7.43 14.21
N ALA A 323 25.54 6.60 14.40
CA ALA A 323 26.30 6.58 15.63
C ALA A 323 27.00 7.94 15.78
N THR A 324 26.46 8.79 16.65
CA THR A 324 27.16 9.98 17.12
C THR A 324 28.14 9.54 18.20
N SER A 325 29.42 9.69 17.90
CA SER A 325 30.51 9.64 18.85
C SER A 325 30.56 10.96 19.63
N GLU A 326 30.34 10.88 20.94
CA GLU A 326 30.95 11.76 21.95
C GLU A 326 31.31 10.93 23.19
#